data_AF-A0A1Z4JGI4-F1
#
_entry.id   AF-A0A1Z4JGI4-F1
#
_cell.length_a   1.000
_cell.length_b   1.000
_cell.length_c   1.000
_cell.angle_alpha   90.00
_cell.angle_beta   90.00
_cell.angle_gamma   90.00
#
_symmetry.space_group_name_H-M   'P 1'
#
loop_
_entity.id
_entity.type
_entity.pdbx_description
1 polymer ?
#
loop_
_entity_poly.entity_id
_entity_poly.type
_entity_poly.pdbx_seq_one_letter_code
_entity_poly.pdbx_strand_id
1 'polypeptide(L)'
;MGKILEDSTNNLFVYIYSDDHLPPHVHVFVGRKKSRGDKNIKISIGDDSNPPKLLQAHPDLKSADIRKAWQLVADNQDKLLIEWKKIHDREEMEERNQ
;
A
#
# COMPACT_ATOMS: atom_id res chain seq x y z
N MET A 1 -6.23 9.84 -2.43
CA MET A 1 -5.16 9.04 -3.09
C MET A 1 -3.80 9.73 -3.00
N GLY A 2 -2.80 9.09 -2.39
CA GLY A 2 -1.44 9.63 -2.30
C GLY A 2 -0.37 8.57 -2.54
N LYS A 3 0.72 8.94 -3.23
CA LYS A 3 1.96 8.14 -3.21
C LYS A 3 2.58 8.34 -1.83
N ILE A 4 2.79 7.26 -1.08
CA ILE A 4 3.28 7.33 0.30
C ILE A 4 4.77 7.06 0.37
N LEU A 5 5.26 6.09 -0.40
CA LEU A 5 6.67 5.70 -0.47
C LEU A 5 7.10 5.42 -1.90
N GLU A 6 8.39 5.60 -2.13
CA GLU A 6 9.08 5.22 -3.35
C GLU A 6 10.42 4.61 -2.99
N ASP A 7 10.70 3.43 -3.54
CA ASP A 7 12.03 2.84 -3.57
C ASP A 7 12.55 2.92 -5.00
N SER A 8 13.32 3.96 -5.27
CA SER A 8 13.89 4.19 -6.60
C SER A 8 14.93 3.15 -7.00
N THR A 9 15.52 2.43 -6.03
CA THR A 9 16.52 1.37 -6.29
C THR A 9 15.85 0.14 -6.89
N ASN A 10 14.71 -0.26 -6.33
CA ASN A 10 13.93 -1.39 -6.82
C ASN A 10 12.78 -0.98 -7.77
N ASN A 11 12.66 0.31 -8.07
CA ASN A 11 11.61 0.88 -8.91
C ASN A 11 10.21 0.53 -8.38
N LEU A 12 10.00 0.64 -7.07
CA LEU A 12 8.74 0.31 -6.40
C LEU A 12 8.05 1.57 -5.88
N PHE A 13 6.73 1.63 -6.03
CA PHE A 13 5.92 2.78 -5.63
C PHE A 13 4.74 2.30 -4.80
N VAL A 14 4.60 2.85 -3.59
CA VAL A 14 3.55 2.45 -2.64
C VAL A 14 2.46 3.51 -2.58
N TYR A 15 1.22 3.07 -2.71
CA TYR A 15 0.03 3.92 -2.67
C TYR A 15 -0.97 3.39 -1.66
N ILE A 16 -1.71 4.32 -1.06
CA ILE A 16 -2.92 4.06 -0.27
C ILE A 16 -4.05 4.80 -0.96
N TYR A 17 -5.12 4.08 -1.30
CA TYR A 17 -6.34 4.72 -1.80
C TYR A 17 -7.19 5.17 -0.62
N SER A 18 -8.01 6.19 -0.83
CA SER A 18 -8.85 6.73 0.25
C SER A 18 -10.17 5.95 0.37
N ASP A 19 -10.68 5.45 -0.76
CA ASP A 19 -11.75 4.46 -0.82
C ASP A 19 -11.31 3.02 -0.44
N ASP A 20 -10.10 2.83 0.11
CA ASP A 20 -9.69 1.53 0.64
C ASP A 20 -10.38 1.26 1.97
N HIS A 21 -10.62 -0.02 2.27
CA HIS A 21 -11.34 -0.45 3.47
C HIS A 21 -10.47 -1.34 4.35
N LEU A 22 -10.93 -1.59 5.58
CA LEU A 22 -10.27 -2.53 6.49
C LEU A 22 -10.18 -3.96 5.89
N PRO A 23 -9.11 -4.72 6.18
CA PRO A 23 -7.96 -4.34 7.00
C PRO A 23 -7.01 -3.37 6.27
N PRO A 24 -6.20 -2.57 6.99
CA PRO A 24 -5.25 -1.63 6.38
C PRO A 24 -4.32 -2.32 5.39
N HIS A 25 -4.24 -1.78 4.18
CA HIS A 25 -3.45 -2.35 3.10
C HIS A 25 -2.89 -1.26 2.19
N VAL A 26 -1.89 -1.65 1.40
CA VAL A 26 -1.25 -0.81 0.39
C VAL A 26 -1.24 -1.50 -0.96
N HIS A 27 -1.15 -0.67 -2.01
CA HIS A 27 -0.91 -1.10 -3.38
C HIS A 27 0.50 -0.72 -3.80
N VAL A 28 1.33 -1.73 -4.12
CA VAL A 28 2.69 -1.53 -4.61
C VAL A 28 2.76 -1.78 -6.11
N PHE A 29 3.35 -0.84 -6.85
CA PHE A 29 3.54 -0.93 -8.30
C PHE A 29 5.02 -1.05 -8.62
N VAL A 30 5.35 -1.89 -9.60
CA VAL A 30 6.69 -1.94 -10.21
C VAL A 30 6.72 -0.95 -11.37
N GLY A 31 7.51 0.09 -11.24
CA GLY A 31 7.51 1.23 -12.15
C GLY A 31 6.42 2.25 -11.85
N ARG A 32 6.46 3.38 -12.58
CA ARG A 32 5.48 4.45 -12.43
C ARG A 32 4.09 3.95 -12.81
N LYS A 33 3.17 4.07 -11.85
CA LYS A 33 1.74 3.87 -12.05
C LYS A 33 1.20 4.87 -13.08
N LYS A 34 0.49 4.37 -14.09
CA LYS A 34 -0.30 5.13 -15.07
C LYS A 34 -1.79 5.09 -14.76
N SER A 35 -2.30 3.97 -14.23
CA SER A 35 -3.70 3.74 -13.89
C SER A 35 -3.88 2.88 -12.62
N ARG A 36 -5.06 2.97 -11.97
CA ARG A 36 -5.42 2.11 -10.82
C ARG A 36 -5.42 0.61 -11.18
N GLY A 37 -5.70 0.28 -12.45
CA GLY A 37 -5.71 -1.09 -12.96
C GLY A 37 -4.35 -1.64 -13.38
N ASP A 38 -3.26 -0.88 -13.20
CA ASP A 38 -1.93 -1.37 -13.55
C ASP A 38 -1.51 -2.54 -12.65
N LYS A 39 -0.56 -3.32 -13.14
CA LYS A 39 0.01 -4.48 -12.43
C LYS A 39 0.51 -4.04 -11.06
N ASN A 40 -0.12 -4.56 -10.01
CA ASN A 40 0.19 -4.19 -8.64
C ASN A 40 0.20 -5.40 -7.71
N ILE A 41 0.69 -5.13 -6.52
CA ILE A 41 0.82 -6.07 -5.42
C ILE A 41 0.05 -5.46 -4.26
N LYS A 42 -0.99 -6.15 -3.82
CA LYS A 42 -1.80 -5.77 -2.66
C LYS A 42 -1.21 -6.44 -1.42
N ILE A 43 -0.78 -5.64 -0.46
CA ILE A 43 -0.16 -6.11 0.78
C ILE A 43 -0.93 -5.53 1.96
N SER A 44 -1.41 -6.39 2.86
CA SER A 44 -1.91 -5.97 4.17
C SER A 44 -0.76 -5.38 4.95
N ILE A 45 -0.95 -4.20 5.55
CA ILE A 45 0.05 -3.57 6.40
C ILE A 45 0.16 -4.33 7.73
N GLY A 46 -0.91 -5.00 8.18
CA GLY A 46 -0.95 -5.66 9.49
C GLY A 46 -1.19 -4.67 10.62
N ASP A 47 -0.58 -4.92 11.78
CA ASP A 47 -0.63 -4.09 12.99
C ASP A 47 0.60 -4.35 13.87
N ASP A 48 0.67 -3.75 15.07
CA ASP A 48 1.78 -3.88 16.01
C ASP A 48 2.09 -5.34 16.42
N SER A 49 1.11 -6.24 16.30
CA SER A 49 1.23 -7.67 16.63
C SER A 49 1.28 -8.58 15.41
N ASN A 50 0.87 -8.09 14.23
CA ASN A 50 0.74 -8.86 13.00
C ASN A 50 1.63 -8.28 11.89
N PRO A 51 2.57 -9.05 11.33
CA PRO A 51 3.39 -8.57 10.24
C PRO A 51 2.58 -8.40 8.94
N PRO A 52 3.11 -7.66 7.96
CA PRO A 52 2.48 -7.52 6.66
C PRO A 52 2.26 -8.86 5.96
N LYS A 53 1.18 -8.96 5.18
CA LYS A 53 0.84 -10.18 4.42
C LYS A 53 0.52 -9.86 2.98
N LEU A 54 1.03 -10.68 2.07
CA LEU A 54 0.61 -10.61 0.67
C LEU A 54 -0.85 -11.02 0.55
N LEU A 55 -1.70 -10.13 0.04
CA LEU A 55 -3.11 -10.40 -0.22
C LEU A 55 -3.33 -10.82 -1.67
N GLN A 56 -2.69 -10.11 -2.60
CA GLN A 56 -2.81 -10.37 -4.03
C GLN A 56 -1.56 -9.88 -4.76
N ALA A 57 -1.15 -10.59 -5.81
CA ALA A 57 -0.18 -10.10 -6.76
C ALA A 57 -0.70 -10.35 -8.17
N HIS A 58 -0.46 -9.41 -9.08
CA HIS A 58 -0.73 -9.64 -10.50
C HIS A 58 0.13 -10.80 -11.02
N PRO A 59 -0.41 -11.74 -11.82
CA PRO A 59 0.28 -12.98 -12.23
C PRO A 59 1.58 -12.74 -13.01
N ASP A 60 1.65 -11.66 -13.79
CA ASP A 60 2.84 -11.32 -14.56
C ASP A 60 4.01 -10.71 -13.75
N LEU A 61 3.84 -10.51 -12.43
CA LEU A 61 4.90 -9.97 -11.59
C LEU A 61 5.86 -11.06 -11.15
N LYS A 62 7.16 -10.76 -11.18
CA LYS A 62 8.18 -11.73 -10.79
C LYS A 62 8.15 -11.91 -9.27
N SER A 63 8.41 -13.14 -8.81
CA SER A 63 8.48 -13.43 -7.36
C SER A 63 9.52 -12.58 -6.64
N ALA A 64 10.60 -12.18 -7.33
CA ALA A 64 11.61 -11.27 -6.78
C ALA A 64 11.03 -9.87 -6.48
N ASP A 65 10.20 -9.33 -7.37
CA ASP A 65 9.57 -8.03 -7.19
C ASP A 65 8.54 -8.09 -6.04
N ILE A 66 7.82 -9.20 -5.93
CA ILE A 66 6.88 -9.45 -4.82
C ILE A 66 7.59 -9.48 -3.48
N ARG A 67 8.74 -10.17 -3.38
CA ARG A 67 9.54 -10.20 -2.13
C ARG A 67 10.06 -8.83 -1.76
N LYS A 68 10.57 -8.06 -2.73
CA LYS A 68 11.06 -6.69 -2.50
C LYS A 68 9.94 -5.75 -2.06
N ALA A 69 8.76 -5.85 -2.68
CA ALA A 69 7.59 -5.09 -2.28
C ALA A 69 7.15 -5.43 -0.85
N TRP A 70 7.12 -6.72 -0.50
CA TRP A 70 6.82 -7.15 0.86
C TRP A 70 7.83 -6.61 1.88
N GLN A 71 9.13 -6.71 1.57
CA GLN A 71 10.19 -6.18 2.44
C GLN A 71 10.06 -4.66 2.61
N LEU A 72 9.81 -3.91 1.53
CA LEU A 72 9.60 -2.47 1.58
C LEU A 72 8.43 -2.09 2.50
N VAL A 73 7.34 -2.86 2.48
CA VAL A 73 6.19 -2.66 3.36
C VAL A 73 6.53 -3.02 4.81
N ALA A 74 7.24 -4.12 5.04
CA ALA A 74 7.68 -4.54 6.38
C ALA A 74 8.61 -3.50 7.02
N ASP A 75 9.58 -2.99 6.27
CA ASP A 75 10.55 -2.00 6.74
C ASP A 75 9.90 -0.64 7.06
N ASN A 76 8.69 -0.38 6.56
CA ASN A 76 7.97 0.87 6.73
C ASN A 76 6.58 0.71 7.37
N GLN A 77 6.34 -0.42 8.07
CA GLN A 77 5.01 -0.80 8.55
C GLN A 77 4.35 0.31 9.38
N ASP A 78 5.03 0.81 10.40
CA ASP A 78 4.50 1.86 11.30
C ASP A 78 4.13 3.13 10.54
N LYS A 79 5.01 3.57 9.64
CA LYS A 79 4.78 4.76 8.82
C LYS A 79 3.57 4.57 7.92
N LEU A 80 3.43 3.40 7.31
CA LEU A 80 2.28 3.08 6.45
C LEU A 80 0.98 3.02 7.24
N LEU A 81 0.98 2.48 8.46
CA LEU A 81 -0.19 2.50 9.35
C LEU A 81 -0.61 3.92 9.73
N ILE A 82 0.36 4.78 10.06
CA ILE A 82 0.10 6.19 10.38
C ILE A 82 -0.54 6.91 9.19
N GLU A 83 0.03 6.75 7.99
CA GLU A 83 -0.49 7.40 6.79
C GLU A 83 -1.85 6.83 6.37
N TRP A 84 -2.06 5.52 6.54
CA TRP A 84 -3.36 4.89 6.30
C TRP A 84 -4.43 5.51 7.21
N LYS A 85 -4.19 5.59 8.52
CA LYS A 85 -5.12 6.21 9.48
C LYS A 85 -5.41 7.66 9.13
N LYS A 86 -4.38 8.46 8.81
CA LYS A 86 -4.57 9.87 8.41
C LYS A 86 -5.48 10.04 7.19
N ILE A 87 -5.40 9.14 6.21
CA ILE A 87 -6.20 9.22 4.98
C ILE A 87 -7.66 8.89 5.28
N HIS A 88 -7.92 7.83 6.05
CA HIS A 88 -9.28 7.32 6.26
C HIS A 88 -10.00 8.01 7.43
N ASP A 89 -9.29 8.40 8.50
CA ASP A 89 -9.86 9.21 9.59
C ASP A 89 -10.26 10.61 9.09
N ARG A 90 -9.55 11.15 8.08
CA ARG A 90 -9.92 12.43 7.46
C ARG A 90 -11.20 12.32 6.64
N GLU A 91 -11.37 11.25 5.86
CA GLU A 91 -12.60 11.03 5.08
C GLU A 91 -13.82 10.83 5.99
N GLU A 92 -13.70 10.07 7.09
CA GLU A 92 -14.81 9.90 8.04
C GLU A 92 -15.26 11.23 8.67
N MET A 93 -14.35 12.19 8.88
CA MET A 93 -14.69 13.53 9.36
C MET A 93 -15.33 14.43 8.29
N GLU A 94 -15.00 14.23 7.00
CA GLU A 94 -15.57 15.00 5.89
C GLU A 94 -16.98 14.51 5.53
N GLU A 95 -17.24 13.19 5.58
CA GLU A 95 -18.57 12.61 5.34
C GLU A 95 -19.58 12.92 6.45
N ARG A 96 -19.14 13.04 7.72
CA ARG A 96 -20.01 13.37 8.85
C ARG A 96 -20.46 14.83 8.90
N ASN A 97 -19.85 15.71 8.10
CA ASN A 97 -20.13 17.15 8.05
C ASN A 97 -20.88 17.58 6.78
N GLN A 98 -21.39 16.63 5.98
CA GLN A 98 -22.29 16.86 4.84
C GLN A 98 -23.71 16.41 5.17
#